data_AF-A0A161MAE0-F1
#
_entry.id   AF-A0A161MAE0-F1
#
_cell.length_a   1.000
_cell.length_b   1.000
_cell.length_c   1.000
_cell.angle_alpha   90.00
_cell.angle_beta   90.00
_cell.angle_gamma   90.00
#
_symmetry.space_group_name_H-M   'P 1'
#
loop_
_entity.id
_entity.type
_entity.pdbx_description
1 polymer ?
#
loop_
_entity_poly.entity_id
_entity_poly.type
_entity_poly.pdbx_seq_one_letter_code
_entity_poly.pdbx_strand_id
1 'polypeptide(L)'
;MVLSNVQMVLMKCFVIMYLLQQPLQNLLIPVVDLVFFSCDGSRCHPLGRLCDGHIDCYDGTDESNCTDSTDRIYQVIHMVVDEHKKNSTSLTLRWWIQTPASVKLEFLPSISEVPKLNKPAKWINSTKWITDKDYTYTNLLPFTKYNLTVFVRLNGSEKVFPPVLFLTATTSEDLPSPPWNLSVTQKNGTQVHLKWQVPRKP
;
A
#
# COMPACT_ATOMS: atom_id res chain seq x y z
N MET A 1 -15.89 -15.82 -32.30
CA MET A 1 -16.20 -14.53 -31.64
C MET A 1 -14.95 -13.69 -31.68
N VAL A 2 -14.97 -12.66 -32.51
CA VAL A 2 -13.85 -11.73 -32.71
C VAL A 2 -13.98 -10.66 -31.62
N LEU A 3 -13.05 -10.65 -30.67
CA LEU A 3 -12.99 -9.59 -29.67
C LEU A 3 -12.41 -8.34 -30.33
N SER A 4 -12.98 -7.17 -30.05
CA SER A 4 -12.55 -5.91 -30.67
C SER A 4 -11.12 -5.53 -30.22
N ASN A 5 -10.41 -4.73 -31.03
CA ASN A 5 -9.06 -4.25 -30.73
C ASN A 5 -8.93 -3.57 -29.35
N VAL A 6 -10.03 -3.04 -28.79
CA VAL A 6 -10.08 -2.44 -27.45
C VAL A 6 -9.94 -3.51 -26.35
N GLN A 7 -10.46 -4.71 -26.59
CA GLN A 7 -10.44 -5.82 -25.65
C GLN A 7 -9.11 -6.58 -25.63
N MET A 8 -8.26 -6.37 -26.64
CA MET A 8 -6.92 -6.93 -26.74
C MET A 8 -5.85 -6.06 -26.03
N VAL A 9 -6.11 -4.77 -25.84
CA VAL A 9 -5.21 -3.83 -25.13
C VAL A 9 -5.31 -4.03 -23.61
N LEU A 10 -6.51 -4.28 -23.09
CA LEU A 10 -6.74 -4.60 -21.67
C LEU A 10 -6.03 -5.88 -21.20
N MET A 11 -5.67 -6.79 -22.12
CA MET A 11 -5.10 -8.09 -21.79
C MET A 11 -3.57 -8.07 -21.58
N LYS A 12 -2.88 -6.95 -21.83
CA LYS A 12 -1.40 -6.88 -21.85
C LYS A 12 -0.72 -6.36 -20.57
N CYS A 13 -1.41 -5.63 -19.69
CA CYS A 13 -0.87 -5.34 -18.34
C CYS A 13 -1.06 -6.51 -17.35
N PHE A 14 -1.72 -7.61 -17.77
CA PHE A 14 -2.09 -8.75 -16.93
C PHE A 14 -1.04 -9.88 -16.83
N VAL A 15 0.09 -9.83 -17.56
CA VAL A 15 0.92 -11.03 -17.81
C VAL A 15 2.33 -10.94 -17.18
N ILE A 16 2.42 -10.81 -15.84
CA ILE A 16 3.64 -11.21 -15.10
C ILE A 16 3.35 -12.23 -13.97
N MET A 17 2.10 -12.65 -13.72
CA MET A 17 1.87 -13.66 -12.67
C MET A 17 0.73 -14.65 -12.93
N TYR A 18 0.66 -15.23 -14.13
CA TYR A 18 -0.19 -16.40 -14.41
C TYR A 18 0.66 -17.64 -14.77
N LEU A 19 1.40 -18.14 -13.78
CA LEU A 19 1.71 -19.58 -13.68
C LEU A 19 1.11 -20.07 -12.36
N LEU A 20 -0.20 -20.35 -12.38
CA LEU A 20 -0.88 -21.44 -11.66
C LEU A 20 -2.41 -21.19 -11.67
N GLN A 21 -3.09 -22.05 -12.42
CA GLN A 21 -4.52 -22.37 -12.44
C GLN A 21 -5.25 -22.18 -11.09
N GLN A 22 -6.40 -21.48 -11.06
CA GLN A 22 -7.64 -21.90 -10.35
C GLN A 22 -8.91 -21.26 -10.95
N PRO A 23 -10.02 -22.00 -11.10
CA PRO A 23 -11.29 -21.51 -11.63
C PRO A 23 -12.28 -21.10 -10.51
N LEU A 24 -13.25 -20.26 -10.90
CA LEU A 24 -14.54 -19.95 -10.25
C LEU A 24 -14.57 -18.86 -9.16
N GLN A 25 -15.17 -17.71 -9.53
CA GLN A 25 -16.32 -17.02 -8.90
C GLN A 25 -16.18 -15.49 -8.78
N ASN A 26 -17.13 -14.83 -9.46
CA ASN A 26 -17.82 -13.60 -9.08
C ASN A 26 -17.05 -12.27 -9.07
N LEU A 27 -17.38 -11.47 -10.10
CA LEU A 27 -17.47 -10.01 -10.12
C LEU A 27 -16.51 -9.24 -9.19
N LEU A 28 -15.23 -9.30 -9.52
CA LEU A 28 -14.28 -8.26 -9.20
C LEU A 28 -13.53 -7.98 -10.50
N ILE A 29 -13.87 -6.88 -11.18
CA ILE A 29 -12.84 -6.23 -12.00
C ILE A 29 -11.72 -5.98 -10.99
N PRO A 30 -10.55 -6.60 -11.10
CA PRO A 30 -9.49 -6.35 -10.14
C PRO A 30 -9.19 -4.86 -10.24
N VAL A 31 -9.13 -4.20 -9.08
CA VAL A 31 -8.89 -2.76 -8.90
C VAL A 31 -7.61 -2.27 -9.62
N VAL A 32 -6.82 -3.20 -10.15
CA VAL A 32 -5.55 -3.06 -10.87
C VAL A 32 -5.70 -2.41 -12.25
N ASP A 33 -6.87 -2.49 -12.90
CA ASP A 33 -7.09 -1.89 -14.23
C ASP A 33 -7.40 -0.38 -14.20
N LEU A 34 -7.56 0.23 -13.02
CA LEU A 34 -7.94 1.64 -12.88
C LEU A 34 -6.79 2.57 -12.48
N VAL A 35 -5.56 2.06 -12.34
CA VAL A 35 -4.45 2.81 -11.74
C VAL A 35 -3.15 2.76 -12.56
N PHE A 36 -3.09 1.93 -13.58
CA PHE A 36 -1.96 1.83 -14.51
C PHE A 36 -2.46 1.96 -15.96
N PHE A 37 -1.60 2.47 -16.84
CA PHE A 37 -1.83 2.51 -18.28
C PHE A 37 -0.72 1.77 -19.03
N SER A 38 -1.07 1.25 -20.20
CA SER A 38 -0.14 0.53 -21.08
C SER A 38 0.55 1.49 -22.03
N CYS A 39 1.88 1.37 -22.15
CA CYS A 39 2.72 2.03 -23.13
C CYS A 39 3.42 1.04 -24.05
N ASP A 40 3.58 1.41 -25.32
CA ASP A 40 4.32 0.65 -26.34
C ASP A 40 3.87 -0.83 -26.45
N GLY A 41 2.66 -1.14 -26.01
CA GLY A 41 2.09 -2.49 -25.91
C GLY A 41 2.87 -3.49 -25.03
N SER A 42 3.82 -3.04 -24.20
CA SER A 42 4.67 -3.94 -23.38
C SER A 42 5.09 -3.37 -22.02
N ARG A 43 4.97 -2.06 -21.81
CA ARG A 43 5.30 -1.38 -20.56
C ARG A 43 4.03 -0.92 -19.88
N CYS A 44 4.01 -0.93 -18.55
CA CYS A 44 2.89 -0.38 -17.79
C CYS A 44 3.43 0.66 -16.82
N HIS A 45 2.84 1.86 -16.86
CA HIS A 45 3.18 2.98 -16.01
C HIS A 45 1.97 3.36 -15.15
N PRO A 46 2.16 3.85 -13.91
CA PRO A 46 1.05 4.34 -13.08
C PRO A 46 0.39 5.55 -13.75
N LEU A 47 -0.93 5.73 -13.58
CA LEU A 47 -1.66 6.87 -14.17
C LEU A 47 -1.10 8.24 -13.79
N GLY A 48 -0.40 8.34 -12.66
CA GLY A 48 0.31 9.56 -12.28
C GLY A 48 1.49 9.97 -13.17
N ARG A 49 1.93 9.10 -14.10
CA ARG A 49 2.91 9.40 -15.16
C ARG A 49 2.26 9.84 -16.48
N LEU A 50 0.94 9.79 -16.58
CA LEU A 50 0.25 10.30 -17.75
C LEU A 50 0.13 11.82 -17.64
N CYS A 51 0.52 12.55 -18.68
CA CYS A 51 0.48 14.02 -18.70
C CYS A 51 1.28 14.65 -17.54
N ASP A 52 2.38 14.01 -17.16
CA ASP A 52 3.19 14.42 -16.04
C ASP A 52 4.26 15.46 -16.43
N GLY A 53 4.45 15.68 -17.73
CA GLY A 53 5.42 16.60 -18.33
C GLY A 53 6.76 15.94 -18.66
N HIS A 54 6.88 14.62 -18.47
CA HIS A 54 8.04 13.82 -18.84
C HIS A 54 7.63 12.73 -19.83
N ILE A 55 8.46 12.51 -20.84
CA ILE A 55 8.29 11.39 -21.76
C ILE A 55 8.82 10.13 -21.05
N ASP A 56 7.93 9.32 -20.50
CA ASP A 56 8.20 8.02 -19.91
C ASP A 56 8.13 6.90 -20.97
N CYS A 57 7.26 7.04 -21.96
CA CYS A 57 7.03 6.04 -23.00
C CYS A 57 7.93 6.28 -24.22
N TYR A 58 8.34 5.21 -24.92
CA TYR A 58 9.33 5.35 -25.99
C TYR A 58 8.78 6.13 -27.18
N ASP A 59 7.48 5.96 -27.46
CA ASP A 59 6.73 6.69 -28.47
C ASP A 59 6.19 8.06 -28.00
N GLY A 60 6.33 8.39 -26.71
CA GLY A 60 5.81 9.61 -26.11
C GLY A 60 4.29 9.72 -26.06
N THR A 61 3.57 8.59 -26.20
CA THR A 61 2.10 8.57 -26.19
C THR A 61 1.50 9.09 -24.89
N ASP A 62 2.22 8.92 -23.78
CA ASP A 62 1.89 9.40 -22.45
C ASP A 62 1.72 10.93 -22.35
N GLU A 63 2.34 11.69 -23.26
CA GLU A 63 2.30 13.16 -23.29
C GLU A 63 1.61 13.74 -24.53
N SER A 64 1.13 12.88 -25.44
CA SER A 64 0.65 13.30 -26.76
C SER A 64 -0.78 13.85 -26.80
N ASN A 65 -1.62 13.53 -25.80
CA ASN A 65 -3.06 13.86 -25.78
C ASN A 65 -3.52 14.42 -24.43
N CYS A 66 -2.79 15.41 -23.93
CA CYS A 66 -3.07 16.04 -22.63
C CYS A 66 -3.91 17.30 -22.83
N THR A 67 -5.24 17.18 -22.72
CA THR A 67 -6.17 18.31 -22.76
C THR A 67 -6.30 18.98 -21.40
N ASP A 68 -5.49 20.01 -21.17
CA ASP A 68 -5.44 20.82 -19.94
C ASP A 68 -5.20 20.04 -18.61
N SER A 69 -4.73 20.78 -17.58
CA SER A 69 -4.27 20.24 -16.29
C SER A 69 -5.31 19.46 -15.46
N THR A 70 -6.57 19.38 -15.90
CA THR A 70 -7.67 18.67 -15.23
C THR A 70 -7.64 17.17 -15.40
N ASP A 71 -6.97 16.68 -16.44
CA ASP A 71 -6.82 15.25 -16.74
C ASP A 71 -5.65 14.60 -16.00
N ARG A 72 -4.79 15.42 -15.37
CA ARG A 72 -3.65 14.93 -14.59
C ARG A 72 -4.10 14.26 -13.30
N ILE A 73 -3.65 13.03 -13.11
CA ILE A 73 -3.84 12.27 -11.88
C ILE A 73 -2.59 12.43 -11.00
N TYR A 74 -2.75 12.75 -9.72
CA TYR A 74 -1.62 12.87 -8.81
C TYR A 74 -1.54 11.63 -7.92
N GLN A 75 -0.44 10.89 -8.04
CA GLN A 75 -0.21 9.65 -7.31
C GLN A 75 1.20 9.59 -6.74
N VAL A 76 1.33 9.03 -5.55
CA VAL A 76 2.63 8.67 -4.98
C VAL A 76 3.20 7.50 -5.79
N ILE A 77 4.34 7.73 -6.44
CA ILE A 77 4.98 6.75 -7.33
C ILE A 77 6.05 5.91 -6.61
N HIS A 78 6.55 6.38 -5.47
CA HIS A 78 7.53 5.66 -4.67
C HIS A 78 7.30 5.94 -3.19
N MET A 79 7.43 4.91 -2.35
CA MET A 79 7.34 5.04 -0.90
C MET A 79 8.31 4.09 -0.20
N VAL A 80 8.81 4.50 0.95
CA VAL A 80 9.74 3.72 1.76
C VAL A 80 9.51 3.98 3.24
N VAL A 81 9.80 2.99 4.08
CA VAL A 81 9.93 3.21 5.52
C VAL A 81 11.40 3.45 5.86
N ASP A 82 11.65 4.45 6.68
CA ASP A 82 12.99 4.75 7.18
C ASP A 82 13.43 3.70 8.22
N GLU A 83 14.35 2.83 7.83
CA GLU A 83 14.84 1.75 8.70
C GLU A 83 15.63 2.27 9.91
N HIS A 84 16.29 3.44 9.80
CA HIS A 84 17.07 4.01 10.89
C HIS A 84 16.20 4.68 11.96
N LYS A 85 14.97 5.06 11.60
CA LYS A 85 13.98 5.67 12.52
C LYS A 85 12.88 4.69 12.94
N LYS A 86 12.95 3.45 12.43
CA LYS A 86 12.03 2.37 12.78
C LYS A 86 12.24 1.93 14.22
N ASN A 87 11.15 1.78 14.97
CA ASN A 87 11.16 1.24 16.32
C ASN A 87 10.15 0.09 16.45
N SER A 88 10.03 -0.51 17.63
CA SER A 88 9.01 -1.51 17.94
C SER A 88 7.59 -0.95 17.86
N THR A 89 7.43 0.34 18.14
CA THR A 89 6.12 1.02 18.20
C THR A 89 5.96 2.16 17.21
N SER A 90 6.94 2.40 16.33
CA SER A 90 6.90 3.49 15.36
C SER A 90 7.47 3.13 14.00
N LEU A 91 6.83 3.66 12.95
CA LEU A 91 7.27 3.57 11.55
C LEU A 91 7.25 4.98 10.94
N THR A 92 8.38 5.40 10.38
CA THR A 92 8.46 6.66 9.63
C THR A 92 8.37 6.36 8.13
N LEU A 93 7.24 6.73 7.52
CA LEU A 93 6.98 6.59 6.09
C LEU A 93 7.47 7.85 5.36
N ARG A 94 8.16 7.67 4.24
CA ARG A 94 8.59 8.73 3.32
C ARG A 94 8.15 8.41 1.91
N TRP A 95 7.73 9.42 1.15
CA TRP A 95 7.24 9.21 -0.22
C TRP A 95 7.68 10.30 -1.20
N TRP A 96 7.61 9.94 -2.48
CA TRP A 96 7.96 10.81 -3.60
C TRP A 96 6.84 10.85 -4.63
N ILE A 97 6.66 12.04 -5.20
CA ILE A 97 5.67 12.36 -6.21
C ILE A 97 6.27 13.40 -7.16
N GLN A 98 6.01 13.23 -8.46
CA GLN A 98 6.37 14.23 -9.47
C GLN A 98 5.28 15.31 -9.52
N THR A 99 5.65 16.54 -9.17
CA THR A 99 4.72 17.67 -9.10
C THR A 99 5.31 18.89 -9.78
N PRO A 100 4.59 19.53 -10.71
CA PRO A 100 4.98 20.82 -11.24
C PRO A 100 4.94 21.89 -10.13
N ALA A 101 5.87 22.86 -10.19
CA ALA A 101 6.08 23.85 -9.12
C ALA A 101 4.85 24.73 -8.82
N SER A 102 3.90 24.82 -9.75
CA SER A 102 2.67 25.60 -9.62
C SER A 102 1.57 24.91 -8.79
N VAL A 103 1.69 23.60 -8.53
CA VAL A 103 0.62 22.81 -7.90
C VAL A 103 0.95 22.51 -6.44
N LYS A 104 0.03 22.88 -5.55
CA LYS A 104 0.10 22.54 -4.13
C LYS A 104 -0.74 21.29 -3.86
N LEU A 105 -0.09 20.24 -3.37
CA LEU A 105 -0.74 18.99 -2.99
C LEU A 105 -0.83 18.84 -1.48
N GLU A 106 -1.81 18.06 -1.07
CA GLU A 106 -1.95 17.57 0.28
C GLU A 106 -2.01 16.04 0.29
N PHE A 107 -1.49 15.46 1.36
CA PHE A 107 -1.33 14.03 1.53
C PHE A 107 -2.08 13.56 2.77
N LEU A 108 -2.65 12.35 2.68
CA LEU A 108 -3.27 11.67 3.81
C LEU A 108 -2.64 10.28 3.91
N PRO A 109 -1.55 10.14 4.68
CA PRO A 109 -0.93 8.84 4.91
C PRO A 109 -1.87 7.97 5.75
N SER A 110 -1.99 6.70 5.40
CA SER A 110 -2.88 5.71 6.02
C SER A 110 -2.17 4.38 6.25
N ILE A 111 -2.48 3.74 7.38
CA ILE A 111 -1.89 2.48 7.80
C ILE A 111 -2.98 1.51 8.26
N SER A 112 -2.81 0.22 7.95
CA SER A 112 -3.64 -0.85 8.48
C SER A 112 -2.77 -2.04 8.88
N GLU A 113 -3.15 -2.76 9.94
CA GLU A 113 -2.55 -4.08 10.19
C GLU A 113 -2.91 -5.00 9.03
N VAL A 114 -1.94 -5.81 8.56
CA VAL A 114 -2.19 -6.79 7.51
C VAL A 114 -3.34 -7.71 7.95
N PRO A 115 -4.41 -7.87 7.13
CA PRO A 115 -5.56 -8.67 7.51
C PRO A 115 -5.15 -10.10 7.88
N LYS A 116 -5.77 -10.62 8.94
CA LYS A 116 -5.63 -12.02 9.39
C LYS A 116 -6.99 -12.71 9.27
N LEU A 117 -7.00 -14.05 9.29
CA LEU A 117 -8.22 -14.86 9.06
C LEU A 117 -9.44 -14.43 9.91
N ASN A 118 -9.21 -13.90 11.13
CA ASN A 118 -10.26 -13.46 12.06
C ASN A 118 -10.25 -11.94 12.32
N LYS A 119 -9.53 -11.14 11.52
CA LYS A 119 -9.41 -9.69 11.72
C LYS A 119 -9.30 -8.98 10.36
N PRO A 120 -10.39 -8.34 9.87
CA PRO A 120 -10.34 -7.61 8.61
C PRO A 120 -9.42 -6.39 8.72
N ALA A 121 -8.93 -5.89 7.57
CA ALA A 121 -8.14 -4.67 7.54
C ALA A 121 -8.95 -3.49 8.08
N LYS A 122 -8.42 -2.86 9.12
CA LYS A 122 -8.93 -1.59 9.64
C LYS A 122 -7.91 -0.51 9.31
N TRP A 123 -8.24 0.31 8.31
CA TRP A 123 -7.42 1.46 7.92
C TRP A 123 -7.58 2.59 8.91
N ILE A 124 -6.44 3.16 9.32
CA ILE A 124 -6.33 4.30 10.21
C ILE A 124 -5.59 5.37 9.42
N ASN A 125 -6.31 6.43 9.08
CA ASN A 125 -5.75 7.57 8.37
C ASN A 125 -5.17 8.57 9.39
N SER A 126 -4.23 9.40 8.93
CA SER A 126 -3.83 10.60 9.68
C SER A 126 -5.05 11.48 10.00
N THR A 127 -5.00 12.20 11.12
CA THR A 127 -6.10 13.08 11.56
C THR A 127 -6.28 14.31 10.67
N LYS A 128 -5.22 14.71 9.96
CA LYS A 128 -5.22 15.87 9.06
C LYS A 128 -4.48 15.54 7.77
N TRP A 129 -4.88 16.24 6.72
CA TRP A 129 -4.11 16.35 5.49
C TRP A 129 -2.84 17.15 5.76
N ILE A 130 -1.71 16.69 5.23
CA ILE A 130 -0.39 17.27 5.46
C ILE A 130 0.26 17.67 4.12
N THR A 131 1.16 18.64 4.16
CA THR A 131 1.96 19.04 2.99
C THR A 131 3.33 18.38 2.96
N ASP A 132 3.79 17.87 4.10
CA ASP A 132 5.05 17.17 4.24
C ASP A 132 5.06 15.84 3.46
N LYS A 133 6.24 15.41 3.06
CA LYS A 133 6.46 14.16 2.29
C LYS A 133 6.93 13.00 3.17
N ASP A 134 6.76 13.16 4.48
CA ASP A 134 7.07 12.17 5.50
C ASP A 134 6.03 12.19 6.63
N TYR A 135 5.84 11.04 7.25
CA TYR A 135 4.93 10.90 8.38
C TYR A 135 5.39 9.79 9.32
N THR A 136 5.33 10.04 10.62
CA THR A 136 5.68 9.05 11.64
C THR A 136 4.44 8.53 12.33
N TYR A 137 4.16 7.25 12.11
CA TYR A 137 3.17 6.50 12.87
C TYR A 137 3.76 6.11 14.22
N THR A 138 3.00 6.34 15.29
CA THR A 138 3.36 5.97 16.67
C THR A 138 2.29 5.06 17.27
N ASN A 139 2.59 4.46 18.43
CA ASN A 139 1.68 3.56 19.14
C ASN A 139 1.30 2.31 18.33
N LEU A 140 2.21 1.82 17.50
CA LEU A 140 2.05 0.56 16.78
C LEU A 140 2.39 -0.63 17.68
N LEU A 141 1.96 -1.82 17.25
CA LEU A 141 2.31 -3.06 17.92
C LEU A 141 3.71 -3.51 17.50
N PRO A 142 4.54 -4.01 18.42
CA PRO A 142 5.81 -4.66 18.09
C PRO A 142 5.63 -5.86 17.15
N PHE A 143 6.68 -6.13 16.37
CA PHE A 143 6.78 -7.25 15.44
C PHE A 143 5.50 -7.50 14.60
N THR A 144 4.84 -6.42 14.17
CA THR A 144 3.55 -6.49 13.49
C THR A 144 3.68 -5.95 12.08
N LYS A 145 3.14 -6.71 11.12
CA LYS A 145 3.10 -6.32 9.70
C LYS A 145 1.93 -5.37 9.45
N TYR A 146 2.24 -4.26 8.79
CA TYR A 146 1.30 -3.22 8.41
C TYR A 146 1.34 -2.98 6.91
N ASN A 147 0.18 -2.68 6.33
CA ASN A 147 0.04 -2.12 4.99
C ASN A 147 -0.08 -0.60 5.10
N LEU A 148 0.75 0.10 4.35
CA LEU A 148 0.83 1.55 4.31
C LEU A 148 0.44 2.05 2.92
N THR A 149 -0.26 3.17 2.87
CA THR A 149 -0.59 3.87 1.63
C THR A 149 -0.70 5.37 1.88
N VAL A 150 -0.71 6.16 0.82
CA VAL A 150 -0.80 7.62 0.91
C VAL A 150 -1.81 8.09 -0.11
N PHE A 151 -2.89 8.72 0.37
CA PHE A 151 -3.84 9.39 -0.50
C PHE A 151 -3.33 10.78 -0.85
N VAL A 152 -3.70 11.25 -2.04
CA VAL A 152 -3.26 12.55 -2.56
C VAL A 152 -4.50 13.35 -2.96
N ARG A 153 -4.47 14.65 -2.70
CA ARG A 153 -5.45 15.60 -3.26
C ARG A 153 -4.78 16.91 -3.62
N LEU A 154 -5.44 17.68 -4.48
CA LEU A 154 -5.10 19.09 -4.67
C LEU A 154 -5.48 19.88 -3.42
N ASN A 155 -4.66 20.86 -3.04
CA ASN A 155 -4.92 21.69 -1.87
C ASN A 155 -6.30 22.35 -1.97
N GLY A 156 -7.15 22.12 -0.96
CA GLY A 156 -8.52 22.64 -0.91
C GLY A 156 -9.52 21.96 -1.85
N SER A 157 -9.11 20.94 -2.60
CA SER A 157 -10.02 20.15 -3.44
C SER A 157 -10.67 19.01 -2.65
N GLU A 158 -11.90 18.68 -3.00
CA GLU A 158 -12.59 17.48 -2.49
C GLU A 158 -12.19 16.21 -3.26
N LYS A 159 -11.61 16.36 -4.47
CA LYS A 159 -11.20 15.21 -5.29
C LYS A 159 -9.95 14.56 -4.70
N VAL A 160 -10.12 13.35 -4.17
CA VAL A 160 -9.02 12.50 -3.69
C VAL A 160 -8.65 11.51 -4.79
N PHE A 161 -7.37 11.47 -5.13
CA PHE A 161 -6.84 10.51 -6.08
C PHE A 161 -6.59 9.16 -5.39
N PRO A 162 -6.97 8.04 -6.01
CA PRO A 162 -6.75 6.72 -5.45
C PRO A 162 -5.25 6.39 -5.43
N PRO A 163 -4.75 5.72 -4.38
CA PRO A 163 -3.36 5.33 -4.30
C PRO A 163 -3.06 4.19 -5.27
N VAL A 164 -1.86 4.23 -5.86
CA VAL A 164 -1.35 3.20 -6.77
C VAL A 164 -0.46 2.18 -6.07
N LEU A 165 0.10 2.55 -4.92
CA LEU A 165 1.11 1.77 -4.23
C LEU A 165 0.67 1.46 -2.81
N PHE A 166 0.94 0.23 -2.39
CA PHE A 166 0.79 -0.25 -1.03
C PHE A 166 2.13 -0.82 -0.60
N LEU A 167 2.67 -0.31 0.50
CA LEU A 167 3.91 -0.82 1.09
C LEU A 167 3.57 -1.67 2.30
N THR A 168 4.11 -2.88 2.36
CA THR A 168 4.05 -3.68 3.57
C THR A 168 5.34 -3.48 4.37
N ALA A 169 5.23 -3.06 5.63
CA ALA A 169 6.35 -2.90 6.54
C ALA A 169 6.09 -3.59 7.88
N THR A 170 7.17 -3.99 8.55
CA THR A 170 7.10 -4.66 9.87
C THR A 170 7.79 -3.79 10.90
N THR A 171 7.14 -3.54 12.04
CA THR A 171 7.79 -2.90 13.20
C THR A 171 8.89 -3.78 13.77
N SER A 172 9.84 -3.17 14.47
CA SER A 172 10.91 -3.94 15.12
C SER A 172 10.36 -4.83 16.24
N GLU A 173 11.15 -5.83 16.61
CA GLU A 173 10.88 -6.65 17.79
C GLU A 173 11.07 -5.80 19.06
N ASP A 174 10.28 -6.12 20.09
CA ASP A 174 10.44 -5.62 21.46
C ASP A 174 10.47 -6.83 22.39
N LEU A 175 10.69 -6.61 23.68
CA LEU A 175 10.51 -7.65 24.69
C LEU A 175 9.07 -8.18 24.63
N PRO A 176 8.86 -9.47 24.31
CA PRO A 176 7.53 -10.04 24.27
C PRO A 176 6.93 -9.98 25.67
N SER A 177 5.60 -9.84 25.75
CA SER A 177 4.93 -9.91 27.04
C SER A 177 5.14 -11.28 27.71
N PRO A 178 5.10 -11.37 29.05
CA PRO A 178 5.17 -12.67 29.71
C PRO A 178 4.06 -13.62 29.24
N PRO A 179 4.32 -14.94 29.16
CA PRO A 179 3.27 -15.92 28.91
C PRO A 179 2.20 -15.80 30.00
N TRP A 180 0.94 -16.00 29.61
CA TRP A 180 -0.20 -15.78 30.50
C TRP A 180 -0.98 -17.06 30.71
N ASN A 181 -1.88 -17.06 31.70
CA ASN A 181 -2.65 -18.25 32.07
C ASN A 181 -1.75 -19.45 32.47
N LEU A 182 -0.76 -19.19 33.32
CA LEU A 182 0.13 -20.23 33.85
C LEU A 182 -0.65 -21.11 34.83
N SER A 183 -0.87 -22.37 34.46
CA SER A 183 -1.38 -23.40 35.34
C SER A 183 -0.26 -24.39 35.69
N VAL A 184 -0.11 -24.68 36.97
CA VAL A 184 0.87 -25.62 37.49
C VAL A 184 0.13 -26.82 38.05
N THR A 185 0.48 -28.02 37.60
CA THR A 185 -0.03 -29.27 38.17
C THR A 185 1.14 -30.13 38.65
N GLN A 186 1.12 -30.53 39.92
CA GLN A 186 2.16 -31.42 40.44
C GLN A 186 1.97 -32.81 39.83
N LYS A 187 3.03 -33.36 39.23
CA LYS A 187 3.00 -34.72 38.66
C LYS A 187 3.48 -35.76 39.67
N ASN A 188 4.53 -35.45 40.44
CA ASN A 188 5.04 -36.27 41.55
C ASN A 188 5.88 -35.41 42.53
N GLY A 189 6.53 -36.04 43.51
CA GLY A 189 7.35 -35.35 44.53
C GLY A 189 8.55 -34.57 44.00
N THR A 190 8.91 -34.73 42.73
CA THR A 190 10.06 -34.06 42.09
C THR A 190 9.72 -33.34 40.78
N GLN A 191 8.49 -33.49 40.28
CA GLN A 191 8.10 -33.01 38.95
C GLN A 191 6.80 -32.23 39.02
N VAL A 192 6.82 -31.11 38.32
CA VAL A 192 5.65 -30.27 38.05
C VAL A 192 5.43 -30.19 36.56
N HIS A 193 4.18 -30.07 36.16
CA HIS A 193 3.77 -29.82 34.79
C HIS A 193 3.23 -28.40 34.69
N LEU A 194 3.75 -27.66 33.73
CA LEU A 194 3.42 -26.26 33.50
C LEU A 194 2.66 -26.18 32.18
N LYS A 195 1.53 -25.47 32.17
CA LYS A 195 0.84 -25.05 30.94
C LYS A 195 0.65 -23.55 30.99
N TRP A 196 0.87 -22.88 29.86
CA TRP A 196 0.63 -21.45 29.71
C TRP A 196 0.16 -21.17 28.28
N GLN A 197 -0.35 -19.96 28.06
CA GLN A 197 -0.72 -19.44 26.75
C GLN A 197 0.32 -18.45 26.23
N VAL A 198 0.40 -18.33 24.91
CA VAL A 198 1.36 -17.45 24.21
C VAL A 198 1.21 -15.99 24.65
N PRO A 199 2.32 -15.23 24.73
CA PRO A 199 2.31 -13.78 24.98
C PRO A 199 1.22 -13.05 24.20
N ARG A 200 0.48 -12.14 24.87
CA ARG A 200 -0.57 -11.35 24.21
C ARG A 200 0.01 -10.27 23.29
N LYS A 201 1.18 -9.76 23.64
CA LYS A 201 1.99 -8.85 22.83
C LYS A 201 3.22 -9.64 22.34
N PRO A 202 3.32 -9.90 21.03
CA PRO A 202 4.50 -10.52 20.43
C PRO A 202 5.68 -9.58 20.48
#